data_AF-A0A914SH34-F1
#
_entry.id   AF-A0A914SH34-F1
#
_cell.length_a   1.000
_cell.length_b   1.000
_cell.length_c   1.000
_cell.angle_alpha   90.00
_cell.angle_beta   90.00
_cell.angle_gamma   90.00
#
_symmetry.space_group_name_H-M   'P 1'
#
loop_
_entity.id
_entity.type
_entity.pdbx_description
1 polymer ?
#
loop_
_entity_poly.entity_id
_entity_poly.type
_entity_poly.pdbx_seq_one_letter_code
_entity_poly.pdbx_strand_id
1 'polypeptide(L)'
;MHTKDLVEKQGYAVIYGDTDSIMINTGLEDLEQVKKLGLELKRMVNKCHKRLELDIDGVYKRLLLLKKKKYAGLAVDLNDSCKVKREMKGLDIVRRDWSVLAKDIGKVITLVTEAKKENKGCDKGDPQERPNFVIYCWNKPQPHAAVARRLNASGKFHFHRGDTVSYIICERFVNIIEDTLYYLAHQIHPVVCRLCEPIEETDAVQIAEALGWSFV
;
A
#
# COMPACT_ATOMS: atom_id res chain seq x y z
N MET A 1 22.42 -12.78 -12.04
CA MET A 1 21.26 -13.45 -11.40
C MET A 1 21.68 -14.62 -10.49
N HIS A 2 22.91 -14.62 -9.97
CA HIS A 2 23.52 -15.79 -9.33
C HIS A 2 22.84 -16.25 -8.04
N THR A 3 22.39 -15.32 -7.20
CA THR A 3 21.74 -15.64 -5.91
C THR A 3 20.37 -16.29 -6.10
N LYS A 4 19.59 -15.84 -7.09
CA LYS A 4 18.28 -16.43 -7.40
C LYS A 4 18.44 -17.90 -7.79
N ASP A 5 19.35 -18.17 -8.74
CA ASP A 5 19.58 -19.51 -9.25
C ASP A 5 20.10 -20.46 -8.16
N LEU A 6 20.89 -19.95 -7.20
CA LEU A 6 21.37 -20.73 -6.06
C LEU A 6 20.21 -21.19 -5.16
N VAL A 7 19.29 -20.28 -4.85
CA VAL A 7 18.12 -20.57 -4.00
C VAL A 7 17.16 -21.52 -4.71
N GLU A 8 16.92 -21.33 -6.00
CA GLU A 8 16.06 -22.21 -6.80
C GLU A 8 16.66 -23.63 -6.93
N LYS A 9 17.99 -23.76 -7.00
CA LYS A 9 18.68 -25.07 -6.96
C LYS A 9 18.51 -25.81 -5.63
N GLN A 10 18.28 -25.10 -4.53
CA GLN A 10 17.96 -25.69 -3.22
C GLN A 10 16.49 -26.10 -3.11
N GLY A 11 15.69 -25.89 -4.15
CA GLY A 11 14.27 -26.25 -4.18
C GLY A 11 13.34 -25.19 -3.60
N TYR A 12 13.83 -23.98 -3.32
CA TYR A 12 13.00 -22.89 -2.79
C TYR A 12 12.58 -21.92 -3.89
N ALA A 13 11.33 -21.48 -3.85
CA ALA A 13 10.78 -20.55 -4.82
C ALA A 13 11.11 -19.09 -4.44
N VAL A 14 11.80 -18.38 -5.33
CA VAL A 14 12.04 -16.94 -5.19
C VAL A 14 10.84 -16.19 -5.76
N ILE A 15 10.05 -15.57 -4.88
CA ILE A 15 8.78 -14.92 -5.23
C ILE A 15 8.93 -13.44 -5.61
N TYR A 16 10.01 -12.79 -5.15
CA TYR A 16 10.28 -11.38 -5.45
C TYR A 16 11.79 -11.09 -5.39
N GLY A 17 12.22 -10.09 -6.13
CA GLY A 17 13.57 -9.53 -6.03
C GLY A 17 13.60 -8.08 -6.48
N ASP A 18 14.30 -7.24 -5.72
CA ASP A 18 14.65 -5.85 -6.08
C ASP A 18 16.17 -5.76 -6.32
N THR A 19 16.72 -4.56 -6.24
CA THR A 19 18.11 -4.23 -6.55
C THR A 19 19.11 -5.02 -5.69
N ASP A 20 18.83 -5.15 -4.40
CA ASP A 20 19.70 -5.72 -3.38
C ASP A 20 18.99 -6.71 -2.44
N SER A 21 17.72 -7.03 -2.71
CA SER A 21 16.89 -7.90 -1.86
C SER A 21 16.19 -8.98 -2.67
N ILE A 22 16.01 -10.15 -2.05
CA ILE A 22 15.22 -11.26 -2.57
C ILE A 22 14.24 -11.74 -1.50
N MET A 23 13.05 -12.17 -1.92
CA MET A 23 12.06 -12.79 -1.05
C MET A 23 11.84 -14.22 -1.49
N ILE A 24 11.81 -15.13 -0.52
CA ILE A 24 11.76 -16.56 -0.73
C ILE A 24 10.51 -17.10 -0.05
N ASN A 25 9.73 -17.90 -0.76
CA ASN A 25 8.65 -18.66 -0.15
C ASN A 25 9.24 -19.92 0.49
N THR A 26 9.24 -19.97 1.81
CA THR A 26 9.78 -21.10 2.57
C THR A 26 8.82 -22.29 2.62
N GLY A 27 7.52 -22.07 2.50
CA GLY A 27 6.49 -23.10 2.70
C GLY A 27 6.43 -23.66 4.13
N LEU A 28 7.08 -22.99 5.10
CA LEU A 28 7.17 -23.41 6.49
C LEU A 28 6.32 -22.52 7.39
N GLU A 29 5.68 -23.11 8.39
CA GLU A 29 4.85 -22.37 9.36
C GLU A 29 5.62 -21.99 10.64
N ASP A 30 6.68 -22.73 10.96
CA ASP A 30 7.47 -22.53 12.19
C ASP A 30 8.61 -21.52 12.00
N LEU A 31 8.67 -20.55 12.92
CA LEU A 31 9.64 -19.45 12.86
C LEU A 31 11.06 -19.95 13.11
N GLU A 32 11.27 -20.95 13.96
CA GLU A 32 12.61 -21.48 14.23
C GLU A 32 13.20 -22.17 13.00
N GLN A 33 12.41 -23.01 12.34
CA GLN A 33 12.81 -23.64 11.08
C GLN A 33 13.11 -22.60 9.98
N VAL A 34 12.26 -21.57 9.85
CA VAL A 34 12.49 -20.47 8.89
C VAL A 34 13.79 -19.73 9.18
N LYS A 35 14.10 -19.44 10.45
CA LYS A 35 15.37 -18.81 10.84
C LYS A 35 16.58 -19.69 10.53
N LYS A 36 16.48 -20.99 10.83
CA LYS A 36 17.55 -21.95 10.53
C LYS A 36 17.84 -22.00 9.03
N LEU A 37 16.78 -22.07 8.22
CA LEU A 37 16.88 -22.02 6.77
C LEU A 37 17.49 -20.70 6.27
N GLY A 38 17.03 -19.56 6.79
CA GLY A 38 17.57 -18.25 6.43
C GLY A 38 19.07 -18.14 6.74
N LEU A 39 19.51 -18.68 7.87
CA LEU A 39 20.92 -18.69 8.26
C LEU A 39 21.77 -19.62 7.37
N GLU A 40 21.22 -20.75 6.96
CA GLU A 40 21.86 -21.67 6.02
C GLU A 40 22.05 -21.01 4.64
N LEU A 41 20.99 -20.41 4.09
CA LEU A 41 21.05 -19.67 2.83
C LEU A 41 22.01 -18.49 2.91
N LYS A 42 21.99 -17.72 4.01
CA LYS A 42 22.95 -16.64 4.29
C LYS A 42 24.39 -17.14 4.19
N ARG A 43 24.72 -18.24 4.90
CA ARG A 43 26.08 -18.81 4.86
C ARG A 43 26.47 -19.27 3.48
N MET A 44 25.56 -19.91 2.75
CA MET A 44 25.84 -20.38 1.39
C MET A 44 26.15 -19.24 0.43
N VAL A 45 25.32 -18.19 0.44
CA VAL A 45 25.54 -17.06 -0.47
C VAL A 45 26.77 -16.26 -0.07
N ASN A 46 26.99 -16.02 1.22
CA ASN A 46 28.15 -15.25 1.69
C ASN A 46 29.47 -15.98 1.40
N LYS A 47 29.49 -17.32 1.32
CA LYS A 47 30.68 -18.07 0.86
C LYS A 47 31.07 -17.74 -0.59
N CYS A 48 30.12 -17.35 -1.43
CA CYS A 48 30.36 -16.98 -2.82
C CYS A 48 30.92 -15.55 -2.98
N HIS A 49 30.93 -14.75 -1.91
CA HIS A 49 31.28 -13.34 -1.96
C HIS A 49 32.33 -12.95 -0.91
N LYS A 50 33.37 -12.20 -1.31
CA LYS A 50 34.46 -11.81 -0.40
C LYS A 50 34.23 -10.49 0.35
N ARG A 51 33.39 -9.60 -0.18
CA ARG A 51 33.18 -8.23 0.33
C ARG A 51 31.71 -7.86 0.52
N LEU A 52 30.80 -8.75 0.11
CA LEU A 52 29.36 -8.54 0.18
C LEU A 52 28.79 -9.58 1.13
N GLU A 53 28.00 -9.12 2.10
CA GLU A 53 27.29 -9.98 3.03
C GLU A 53 25.80 -9.73 2.87
N LEU A 54 25.04 -10.81 2.67
CA LEU A 54 23.60 -10.80 2.81
C LEU A 54 23.23 -11.02 4.27
N ASP A 55 22.14 -10.40 4.68
CA ASP A 55 21.52 -10.64 5.97
C ASP A 55 20.01 -10.84 5.83
N ILE A 56 19.40 -11.37 6.90
CA ILE A 56 17.97 -11.55 7.01
C ILE A 56 17.37 -10.23 7.48
N ASP A 57 16.69 -9.52 6.60
CA ASP A 57 16.01 -8.24 6.92
C ASP A 57 14.74 -8.48 7.76
N GLY A 58 13.96 -9.51 7.42
CA GLY A 58 12.76 -9.86 8.17
C GLY A 58 12.05 -11.10 7.65
N VAL A 59 11.10 -11.61 8.43
CA VAL A 59 10.24 -12.74 8.07
C VAL A 59 8.80 -12.25 8.00
N TYR A 60 8.10 -12.60 6.92
CA TYR A 60 6.70 -12.25 6.73
C TYR A 60 5.80 -13.46 6.91
N LYS A 61 4.82 -13.36 7.81
CA LYS A 61 3.80 -14.41 8.02
C LYS A 61 2.81 -14.49 6.86
N ARG A 62 2.44 -13.33 6.32
CA ARG A 62 1.59 -13.17 5.13
C ARG A 62 2.16 -12.05 4.29
N LEU A 63 2.14 -12.22 2.98
CA LEU A 63 2.63 -11.25 2.01
C LEU A 63 1.65 -11.16 0.84
N LEU A 64 1.11 -9.97 0.63
CA LEU A 64 0.36 -9.58 -0.55
C LEU A 64 1.30 -8.84 -1.50
N LEU A 65 1.77 -9.54 -2.53
CA LEU A 65 2.61 -8.98 -3.57
C LEU A 65 1.74 -8.57 -4.75
N LEU A 66 1.69 -7.27 -5.08
CA LEU A 66 0.89 -6.75 -6.19
C LEU A 66 1.75 -6.55 -7.44
N LYS A 67 2.70 -5.62 -7.35
CA LYS A 67 3.59 -5.22 -8.46
C LYS A 67 4.98 -4.95 -7.92
N LYS A 68 5.95 -4.71 -8.81
CA LYS A 68 7.31 -4.32 -8.39
C LYS A 68 7.24 -3.12 -7.44
N LYS A 69 7.93 -3.22 -6.30
CA LYS A 69 7.95 -2.21 -5.21
C LYS A 69 6.59 -1.91 -4.58
N LYS A 70 5.56 -2.74 -4.82
CA LYS A 70 4.20 -2.58 -4.28
C LYS A 70 3.75 -3.86 -3.58
N TYR A 71 3.86 -3.88 -2.25
CA TYR A 71 3.48 -5.02 -1.43
C TYR A 71 2.98 -4.58 -0.04
N ALA A 72 2.16 -5.43 0.56
CA ALA A 72 1.82 -5.38 1.98
C ALA A 72 2.14 -6.73 2.62
N GLY A 73 2.58 -6.72 3.87
CA GLY A 73 2.86 -7.94 4.59
C GLY A 73 2.81 -7.77 6.10
N LEU A 74 2.70 -8.91 6.77
CA LEU A 74 2.74 -9.04 8.21
C LEU A 74 4.15 -9.49 8.63
N ALA A 75 5.01 -8.54 8.96
CA ALA A 75 6.36 -8.81 9.45
C ALA A 75 6.31 -9.37 10.88
N VAL A 76 7.07 -10.43 11.13
CA VAL A 76 7.19 -11.06 12.44
C VAL A 76 8.50 -10.62 13.08
N ASP A 77 8.46 -10.27 14.37
CA ASP A 77 9.68 -10.00 15.12
C ASP A 77 10.51 -11.29 15.27
N LEU A 78 11.79 -11.21 14.95
CA LEU A 78 12.71 -12.34 15.09
C LEU A 78 12.92 -12.75 16.55
N ASN A 79 12.65 -11.89 17.52
CA ASN A 79 12.81 -12.23 18.95
C ASN A 79 11.51 -12.73 19.58
N ASP A 80 10.35 -12.40 19.01
CA ASP A 80 9.04 -12.72 19.56
C ASP A 80 8.05 -13.04 18.42
N SER A 81 7.76 -14.32 18.24
CA SER A 81 6.85 -14.80 17.18
C SER A 81 5.42 -14.26 17.32
N CYS A 82 5.03 -13.80 18.52
CA CYS A 82 3.69 -13.24 18.76
C CYS A 82 3.61 -11.76 18.35
N LYS A 83 4.74 -11.06 18.21
CA LYS A 83 4.75 -9.67 17.76
C LYS A 83 4.76 -9.61 16.24
N VAL A 84 3.61 -9.24 15.70
CA VAL A 84 3.42 -9.03 14.27
C VAL A 84 3.23 -7.54 14.01
N LYS A 85 3.99 -7.00 13.06
CA LYS A 85 3.89 -5.62 12.60
C LYS A 85 3.45 -5.61 11.14
N ARG A 86 2.47 -4.78 10.82
CA ARG A 86 2.08 -4.56 9.43
C ARG A 86 3.08 -3.64 8.74
N GLU A 87 3.53 -4.06 7.57
CA GLU A 87 4.35 -3.27 6.68
C GLU A 87 3.68 -3.11 5.32
N MET A 88 3.65 -1.88 4.82
CA MET A 88 3.09 -1.54 3.51
C MET A 88 4.13 -0.70 2.77
N LYS A 89 4.47 -1.11 1.54
CA LYS A 89 5.48 -0.43 0.72
C LYS A 89 4.93 -0.17 -0.68
N GLY A 90 5.06 1.08 -1.14
CA GLY A 90 4.68 1.52 -2.49
C GLY A 90 3.19 1.42 -2.85
N LEU A 91 2.34 0.99 -1.93
CA LEU A 91 0.89 0.98 -2.10
C LEU A 91 0.35 2.41 -2.18
N ASP A 92 -0.73 2.58 -2.92
CA ASP A 92 -1.38 3.88 -3.10
C ASP A 92 -1.86 4.48 -1.77
N ILE A 93 -2.26 3.62 -0.83
CA ILE A 93 -2.67 4.01 0.52
C ILE A 93 -1.55 4.64 1.36
N VAL A 94 -0.28 4.37 1.02
CA VAL A 94 0.89 4.96 1.71
C VAL A 94 1.30 6.29 1.06
N ARG A 95 0.85 6.56 -0.17
CA ARG A 95 1.19 7.78 -0.90
C ARG A 95 0.41 8.97 -0.35
N ARG A 96 1.02 10.16 -0.37
CA ARG A 96 0.38 11.40 0.11
C ARG A 96 -0.76 11.88 -0.80
N ASP A 97 -0.68 11.59 -2.09
CA ASP A 97 -1.57 12.11 -3.13
C ASP A 97 -3.02 11.57 -3.08
N TRP A 98 -3.27 10.49 -2.34
CA TRP A 98 -4.59 9.90 -2.22
C TRP A 98 -5.37 10.44 -1.02
N SER A 99 -6.69 10.58 -1.19
CA SER A 99 -7.59 11.04 -0.15
C SER A 99 -7.54 10.15 1.09
N VAL A 100 -7.83 10.73 2.26
CA VAL A 100 -7.90 10.00 3.54
C VAL A 100 -8.91 8.85 3.44
N LEU A 101 -10.06 9.12 2.84
CA LEU A 101 -11.11 8.13 2.61
C LEU A 101 -10.61 6.91 1.81
N ALA A 102 -9.90 7.12 0.70
CA ALA A 102 -9.36 6.04 -0.11
C ALA A 102 -8.30 5.22 0.66
N LYS A 103 -7.52 5.89 1.52
CA LYS A 103 -6.53 5.22 2.38
C LYS A 103 -7.20 4.34 3.41
N ASP A 104 -8.24 4.83 4.06
CA ASP A 104 -8.90 4.09 5.14
C ASP A 104 -9.65 2.87 4.60
N ILE A 105 -10.35 3.02 3.48
CA ILE A 105 -10.97 1.88 2.78
C ILE A 105 -9.91 0.86 2.35
N GLY A 106 -8.80 1.31 1.75
CA GLY A 106 -7.73 0.41 1.33
C GLY A 106 -7.04 -0.30 2.50
N LYS A 107 -6.93 0.32 3.69
CA LYS A 107 -6.44 -0.34 4.91
C LYS A 107 -7.38 -1.46 5.36
N VAL A 108 -8.70 -1.24 5.29
CA VAL A 108 -9.71 -2.26 5.61
C VAL A 108 -9.63 -3.44 4.65
N ILE A 109 -9.46 -3.19 3.35
CA ILE A 109 -9.30 -4.28 2.37
C ILE A 109 -8.01 -5.06 2.64
N THR A 110 -6.91 -4.36 2.93
CA THR A 110 -5.64 -5.01 3.26
C THR A 110 -5.80 -5.91 4.49
N LEU A 111 -6.51 -5.45 5.53
CA LEU A 111 -6.89 -6.26 6.69
C LEU A 111 -7.65 -7.53 6.29
N VAL A 112 -8.66 -7.41 5.44
CA VAL A 112 -9.49 -8.56 5.01
C VAL A 112 -8.67 -9.57 4.22
N THR A 113 -7.81 -9.11 3.31
CA THR A 113 -6.87 -9.99 2.57
C THR A 113 -5.87 -10.67 3.50
N GLU A 114 -5.51 -10.00 4.59
CA GLU A 114 -4.68 -10.55 5.64
C GLU A 114 -5.45 -11.47 6.61
N ALA A 115 -6.78 -11.58 6.56
CA ALA A 115 -7.62 -12.15 7.64
C ALA A 115 -8.44 -13.43 7.32
N LYS A 116 -8.36 -14.07 6.13
CA LYS A 116 -8.85 -15.48 6.02
C LYS A 116 -7.92 -16.35 6.91
N LYS A 117 -8.25 -16.99 8.05
CA LYS A 117 -9.40 -17.03 8.96
C LYS A 117 -9.08 -16.28 10.27
N GLU A 118 -9.93 -15.36 10.70
CA GLU A 118 -10.72 -15.39 11.94
C GLU A 118 -11.52 -14.09 12.06
N ASN A 119 -12.84 -14.24 12.26
CA ASN A 119 -13.76 -13.15 12.55
C ASN A 119 -13.43 -12.54 13.91
N LYS A 120 -13.29 -11.21 13.96
CA LYS A 120 -13.82 -10.38 15.03
C LYS A 120 -13.88 -8.92 14.57
N GLY A 121 -15.06 -8.33 14.78
CA GLY A 121 -15.41 -6.99 14.34
C GLY A 121 -14.59 -5.91 15.03
N CYS A 122 -14.64 -4.70 14.47
CA CYS A 122 -13.99 -3.55 15.08
C CYS A 122 -14.99 -2.42 15.31
N ASP A 123 -14.88 -1.89 16.52
CA ASP A 123 -15.60 -0.75 17.08
C ASP A 123 -15.47 0.53 16.27
N LYS A 124 -16.47 1.39 16.45
CA LYS A 124 -16.52 2.77 15.96
C LYS A 124 -15.73 3.69 16.89
N GLY A 125 -14.99 4.62 16.30
CA GLY A 125 -14.37 5.76 17.00
C GLY A 125 -14.30 7.00 16.11
N ASP A 126 -15.10 8.00 16.47
CA ASP A 126 -15.14 9.42 16.04
C ASP A 126 -13.82 10.18 16.34
N PRO A 127 -13.74 11.52 16.14
CA PRO A 127 -14.06 12.31 14.96
C PRO A 127 -12.77 13.02 14.46
N GLN A 128 -12.60 13.09 13.14
CA GLN A 128 -11.37 13.61 12.55
C GLN A 128 -11.32 15.15 12.59
N GLU A 129 -10.30 15.72 13.25
CA GLU A 129 -9.89 17.12 13.07
C GLU A 129 -9.76 17.40 11.57
N ARG A 130 -10.49 18.42 11.09
CA ARG A 130 -10.50 18.80 9.67
C ARG A 130 -9.30 19.70 9.39
N PRO A 131 -8.32 19.29 8.56
CA PRO A 131 -7.35 20.22 8.03
C PRO A 131 -8.03 21.41 7.34
N ASN A 132 -7.39 22.58 7.38
CA ASN A 132 -7.76 23.72 6.54
C ASN A 132 -7.52 23.36 5.06
N PHE A 133 -8.51 22.73 4.42
CA PHE A 133 -8.45 22.36 3.01
C PHE A 133 -8.83 23.54 2.13
N VAL A 134 -8.19 23.64 0.96
CA VAL A 134 -8.58 24.63 -0.04
C VAL A 134 -9.42 23.95 -1.12
N ILE A 135 -10.61 24.49 -1.32
CA ILE A 135 -11.69 23.85 -2.03
C ILE A 135 -11.60 24.22 -3.51
N TYR A 136 -11.55 23.22 -4.38
CA TYR A 136 -11.49 23.41 -5.82
C TYR A 136 -12.71 22.83 -6.54
N CYS A 137 -13.18 23.56 -7.54
CA CYS A 137 -14.16 23.13 -8.51
C CYS A 137 -13.47 23.14 -9.88
N TRP A 138 -13.63 22.06 -10.65
CA TRP A 138 -13.13 21.82 -12.02
C TRP A 138 -11.94 20.85 -12.16
N ASN A 139 -12.02 19.96 -13.14
CA ASN A 139 -10.97 18.98 -13.44
C ASN A 139 -9.84 19.69 -14.22
N LYS A 140 -8.87 20.28 -13.51
CA LYS A 140 -7.64 20.82 -14.11
C LYS A 140 -6.54 19.74 -14.07
N PRO A 141 -5.63 19.70 -15.06
CA PRO A 141 -4.55 18.72 -15.10
C PRO A 141 -3.58 18.80 -13.91
N GLN A 142 -3.59 19.90 -13.14
CA GLN A 142 -2.82 20.07 -11.90
C GLN A 142 -3.62 20.88 -10.86
N PRO A 143 -4.52 20.24 -10.09
CA PRO A 143 -5.40 20.94 -9.14
C PRO A 143 -4.60 21.63 -8.02
N HIS A 144 -3.56 20.98 -7.49
CA HIS A 144 -2.67 21.55 -6.48
C HIS A 144 -2.00 22.86 -6.94
N ALA A 145 -1.54 22.94 -8.19
CA ALA A 145 -0.89 24.13 -8.75
C ALA A 145 -1.89 25.26 -9.02
N ALA A 146 -3.14 24.93 -9.37
CA ALA A 146 -4.21 25.91 -9.51
C ALA A 146 -4.58 26.52 -8.15
N VAL A 147 -4.68 25.67 -7.13
CA VAL A 147 -4.95 26.07 -5.74
C VAL A 147 -3.82 26.95 -5.20
N ALA A 148 -2.56 26.54 -5.35
CA ALA A 148 -1.39 27.30 -4.91
C ALA A 148 -1.38 28.72 -5.49
N ARG A 149 -1.60 28.84 -6.81
CA ARG A 149 -1.65 30.14 -7.51
C ARG A 149 -2.74 31.05 -6.97
N ARG A 150 -3.93 30.50 -6.71
CA ARG A 150 -5.06 31.27 -6.17
C ARG A 150 -4.79 31.75 -4.75
N LEU A 151 -4.24 30.89 -3.90
CA LEU A 151 -3.91 31.24 -2.51
C LEU A 151 -2.79 32.27 -2.45
N ASN A 152 -1.78 32.16 -3.32
CA ASN A 152 -0.75 33.18 -3.47
C ASN A 152 -1.33 34.52 -3.93
N ALA A 153 -2.30 34.52 -4.85
CA ALA A 153 -2.98 35.74 -5.29
C ALA A 153 -3.83 36.39 -4.18
N SER A 154 -4.28 35.63 -3.19
CA SER A 154 -5.02 36.18 -2.03
C SER A 154 -4.16 37.00 -1.07
N GLY A 155 -2.83 36.92 -1.19
CA GLY A 155 -1.86 37.58 -0.31
C GLY A 155 -1.77 36.99 1.10
N LYS A 156 -2.65 36.05 1.48
CA LYS A 156 -2.65 35.40 2.80
C LYS A 156 -1.73 34.18 2.90
N PHE A 157 -1.32 33.63 1.75
CA PHE A 157 -0.49 32.43 1.67
C PHE A 157 0.65 32.65 0.68
N HIS A 158 1.78 31.99 0.91
CA HIS A 158 2.98 32.11 0.08
C HIS A 158 3.58 30.72 -0.19
N PHE A 159 2.99 29.99 -1.14
CA PHE A 159 3.47 28.70 -1.60
C PHE A 159 4.61 28.83 -2.63
N HIS A 160 5.66 28.04 -2.44
CA HIS A 160 6.85 27.95 -3.27
C HIS A 160 7.09 26.51 -3.76
N ARG A 161 8.15 26.32 -4.55
CA ARG A 161 8.54 24.98 -5.03
C ARG A 161 8.91 24.10 -3.85
N GLY A 162 8.32 22.90 -3.78
CA GLY A 162 8.53 21.93 -2.71
C GLY A 162 7.43 21.91 -1.66
N ASP A 163 6.58 22.95 -1.61
CA ASP A 163 5.50 23.03 -0.64
C ASP A 163 4.36 22.07 -0.97
N THR A 164 3.73 21.53 0.08
CA THR A 164 2.58 20.64 -0.03
C THR A 164 1.29 21.46 0.04
N VAL A 165 0.40 21.25 -0.93
CA VAL A 165 -0.86 21.99 -1.05
C VAL A 165 -2.03 21.00 -0.95
N SER A 166 -2.81 21.14 0.11
CA SER A 166 -3.99 20.30 0.36
C SER A 166 -5.23 20.88 -0.34
N TYR A 167 -6.00 20.03 -1.01
CA TYR A 167 -7.21 20.45 -1.72
C TYR A 167 -8.31 19.38 -1.71
N ILE A 168 -9.55 19.81 -1.96
CA ILE A 168 -10.74 18.96 -2.13
C ILE A 168 -11.37 19.26 -3.49
N ILE A 169 -11.98 18.25 -4.11
CA ILE A 169 -12.70 18.38 -5.39
C ILE A 169 -14.20 18.48 -5.15
N CYS A 170 -14.81 19.51 -5.73
CA CYS A 170 -16.21 19.85 -5.58
C CYS A 170 -16.91 19.99 -6.94
N GLU A 171 -18.21 19.68 -6.96
CA GLU A 171 -19.06 19.76 -8.15
C GLU A 171 -19.35 21.23 -8.51
N ARG A 172 -19.56 22.09 -7.50
CA ARG A 172 -19.99 23.49 -7.69
C ARG A 172 -19.24 24.46 -6.78
N PHE A 173 -18.96 25.66 -7.31
CA PHE A 173 -18.27 26.74 -6.60
C PHE A 173 -19.15 27.46 -5.57
N VAL A 174 -20.47 27.51 -5.80
CA VAL A 174 -21.38 28.40 -5.04
C VAL A 174 -21.83 27.78 -3.71
N ASN A 175 -22.12 26.48 -3.70
CA ASN A 175 -22.65 25.76 -2.51
C ASN A 175 -21.68 24.72 -1.94
N ILE A 176 -20.41 24.71 -2.38
CA ILE A 176 -19.34 23.80 -1.94
C ILE A 176 -19.87 22.40 -1.63
N ILE A 177 -20.24 21.69 -2.68
CA ILE A 177 -20.70 20.30 -2.58
C ILE A 177 -19.55 19.41 -3.04
N GLU A 178 -19.14 18.48 -2.19
CA GLU A 178 -18.11 17.48 -2.51
C GLU A 178 -18.57 16.65 -3.72
N ASP A 179 -17.66 16.43 -4.67
CA ASP A 179 -17.94 15.61 -5.83
C ASP A 179 -17.81 14.13 -5.45
N THR A 180 -18.88 13.57 -4.88
CA THR A 180 -18.92 12.18 -4.42
C THR A 180 -18.61 11.19 -5.54
N LEU A 181 -19.10 11.47 -6.75
CA LEU A 181 -18.83 10.66 -7.94
C LEU A 181 -17.34 10.65 -8.29
N TYR A 182 -16.67 11.81 -8.23
CA TYR A 182 -15.23 11.88 -8.43
C TYR A 182 -14.47 11.03 -7.40
N TYR A 183 -14.80 11.15 -6.11
CA TYR A 183 -14.11 10.37 -5.07
C TYR A 183 -14.36 8.86 -5.20
N LEU A 184 -15.58 8.45 -5.54
CA LEU A 184 -15.87 7.04 -5.81
C LEU A 184 -15.08 6.53 -7.03
N ALA A 185 -15.10 7.28 -8.14
CA ALA A 185 -14.50 6.90 -9.42
C ALA A 185 -12.97 6.94 -9.46
N HIS A 186 -12.41 8.03 -9.00
CA HIS A 186 -11.01 8.37 -9.24
C HIS A 186 -10.17 8.23 -7.97
N GLN A 187 -10.79 8.06 -6.79
CA GLN A 187 -10.07 7.85 -5.54
C GLN A 187 -10.27 6.42 -4.99
N ILE A 188 -11.50 5.99 -4.80
CA ILE A 188 -11.79 4.71 -4.12
C ILE A 188 -11.65 3.53 -5.09
N HIS A 189 -12.47 3.48 -6.14
CA HIS A 189 -12.51 2.37 -7.11
C HIS A 189 -11.13 1.90 -7.60
N PRO A 190 -10.23 2.80 -8.08
CA PRO A 190 -8.92 2.38 -8.57
C PRO A 190 -8.00 1.80 -7.48
N VAL A 191 -8.10 2.28 -6.24
CA VAL A 191 -7.31 1.74 -5.11
C VAL A 191 -7.80 0.35 -4.76
N VAL A 192 -9.12 0.17 -4.63
CA VAL A 192 -9.74 -1.12 -4.31
C VAL A 192 -9.43 -2.15 -5.39
N CYS A 193 -9.65 -1.81 -6.67
CA CYS A 193 -9.37 -2.72 -7.78
C CYS A 193 -7.91 -3.19 -7.80
N ARG A 194 -6.95 -2.31 -7.55
CA ARG A 194 -5.52 -2.69 -7.52
C ARG A 194 -5.15 -3.55 -6.32
N LEU A 195 -5.80 -3.37 -5.18
CA LEU A 195 -5.57 -4.22 -4.01
C LEU A 195 -6.19 -5.62 -4.18
N CYS A 196 -7.32 -5.69 -4.88
CA CYS A 196 -8.05 -6.93 -5.14
C CYS A 196 -7.58 -7.65 -6.42
N GLU A 197 -6.77 -7.03 -7.28
CA GLU A 197 -6.21 -7.63 -8.52
C GLU A 197 -5.67 -9.08 -8.36
N PRO A 198 -4.94 -9.45 -7.28
CA PRO A 198 -4.46 -10.83 -7.11
C PRO A 198 -5.49 -11.81 -6.53
N ILE A 199 -6.71 -11.37 -6.21
CA ILE A 199 -7.76 -12.21 -5.62
C ILE A 199 -8.63 -12.74 -6.76
N GLU A 200 -8.56 -14.05 -7.02
CA GLU A 200 -9.21 -14.70 -8.16
C GLU A 200 -10.74 -14.52 -8.21
N GLU A 201 -11.38 -14.29 -7.05
CA GLU A 201 -12.84 -14.17 -6.92
C GLU A 201 -13.37 -12.73 -7.05
N THR A 202 -12.51 -11.73 -7.32
CA THR A 202 -12.93 -10.33 -7.38
C THR A 202 -12.70 -9.71 -8.75
N ASP A 203 -13.74 -9.11 -9.31
CA ASP A 203 -13.66 -8.35 -10.57
C ASP A 203 -13.90 -6.84 -10.37
N ALA A 204 -13.33 -6.02 -11.25
CA ALA A 204 -13.48 -4.57 -11.24
C ALA A 204 -14.94 -4.12 -11.41
N VAL A 205 -15.75 -4.91 -12.14
CA VAL A 205 -17.18 -4.65 -12.32
C VAL A 205 -17.94 -4.89 -11.02
N GLN A 206 -17.70 -6.02 -10.36
CA GLN A 206 -18.32 -6.33 -9.06
C GLN A 206 -17.97 -5.28 -7.99
N ILE A 207 -16.72 -4.80 -7.99
CA ILE A 207 -16.29 -3.72 -7.10
C ILE A 207 -17.04 -2.42 -7.42
N ALA A 208 -17.22 -2.09 -8.70
CA ALA A 208 -17.98 -0.90 -9.10
C ALA A 208 -19.45 -1.02 -8.67
N GLU A 209 -20.09 -2.16 -8.90
CA GLU A 209 -21.46 -2.44 -8.47
C GLU A 209 -21.61 -2.32 -6.95
N ALA A 210 -20.66 -2.87 -6.18
CA ALA A 210 -20.64 -2.76 -4.72
C ALA A 210 -20.46 -1.31 -4.22
N LEU A 211 -19.80 -0.46 -5.00
CA LEU A 211 -19.68 0.98 -4.74
C LEU A 211 -20.91 1.78 -5.21
N GLY A 212 -21.94 1.10 -5.73
CA GLY A 212 -23.18 1.71 -6.19
C GLY A 212 -23.15 2.20 -7.64
N TRP A 213 -22.18 1.76 -8.44
CA TRP A 213 -22.17 2.07 -9.87
C TRP A 213 -23.11 1.12 -10.60
N SER A 214 -24.27 1.65 -10.96
CA SER A 214 -25.13 1.01 -11.94
C SER A 214 -24.57 1.36 -13.32
N PHE A 215 -23.96 0.39 -14.01
CA PHE A 215 -23.75 0.49 -15.45
C PHE A 215 -25.12 0.37 -16.12
N VAL A 216 -25.78 1.52 -16.34
CA VAL A 216 -26.91 1.63 -17.26
C VAL A 216 -26.40 2.21 -18.57
#